data_AF-A0A4Q5QNK9-F1
#
_entry.id   AF-A0A4Q5QNK9-F1
#
_cell.length_a   1.000
_cell.length_b   1.000
_cell.length_c   1.000
_cell.angle_alpha   90.00
_cell.angle_beta   90.00
_cell.angle_gamma   90.00
#
_symmetry.space_group_name_H-M   'P 1'
#
loop_
_entity.id
_entity.type
_entity.pdbx_description
1 polymer ?
#
loop_
_entity_poly.entity_id
_entity_poly.type
_entity_poly.pdbx_seq_one_letter_code
_entity_poly.pdbx_strand_id
1 'polypeptide(L)'
;MKFKILNGWGDYPSDTKNAVFLTWDNWNDYSFFTLFGIFYVDYNSHRHDLGSLNIGFYGQKEGDRVMEVGTNFDYIGDEYFSVGTSEQYYAALICCILTPGMRFYEV
;
A
#
# COMPACT_ATOMS: atom_id res chain seq x y z
N MET A 1 2.57 -11.37 -5.11
CA MET A 1 1.58 -10.28 -5.22
C MET A 1 2.37 -9.04 -5.58
N LYS A 2 2.02 -8.34 -6.65
CA LYS A 2 2.87 -7.24 -7.16
C LYS A 2 2.47 -5.92 -6.51
N PHE A 3 3.45 -5.17 -6.02
CA PHE A 3 3.25 -3.81 -5.53
C PHE A 3 3.66 -2.80 -6.60
N LYS A 4 2.86 -1.74 -6.73
CA LYS A 4 3.09 -0.66 -7.69
C LYS A 4 2.87 0.70 -7.04
N ILE A 5 3.81 1.61 -7.23
CA ILE A 5 3.65 3.01 -6.84
C ILE A 5 3.09 3.78 -8.02
N LEU A 6 1.98 4.48 -7.81
CA LEU A 6 1.34 5.36 -8.78
C LEU A 6 1.61 6.83 -8.43
N ASN A 7 1.76 7.65 -9.48
CA ASN A 7 1.89 9.10 -9.33
C ASN A 7 0.58 9.80 -8.94
N GLY A 8 -0.56 9.10 -9.04
CA GLY A 8 -1.88 9.60 -8.67
C GLY A 8 -2.92 8.48 -8.60
N TRP A 9 -4.05 8.77 -7.94
CA TRP A 9 -5.16 7.83 -7.83
C TRP A 9 -5.75 7.49 -9.21
N GLY A 10 -5.89 6.19 -9.51
CA GLY A 10 -6.60 5.71 -10.70
C GLY A 10 -5.73 5.47 -11.95
N ASP A 11 -4.42 5.68 -11.89
CA ASP A 11 -3.51 5.41 -13.01
C ASP A 11 -3.07 3.94 -13.07
N TYR A 12 -4.02 3.02 -13.26
CA TYR A 12 -3.72 1.60 -13.43
C TYR A 12 -4.60 0.94 -14.51
N PRO A 13 -4.09 -0.08 -15.22
CA PRO A 13 -4.85 -0.80 -16.24
C PRO A 13 -6.13 -1.42 -15.68
N SER A 14 -7.25 -1.28 -16.38
CA SER A 14 -8.57 -1.78 -15.94
C SER A 14 -8.64 -3.31 -15.85
N ASP A 15 -7.75 -4.02 -16.55
CA ASP A 15 -7.59 -5.47 -16.51
C ASP A 15 -6.63 -5.94 -15.41
N THR A 16 -6.17 -5.04 -14.53
CA THR A 16 -5.30 -5.41 -13.42
C THR A 16 -6.01 -6.39 -12.49
N LYS A 17 -5.25 -7.39 -12.03
CA LYS A 17 -5.68 -8.40 -11.08
C LYS A 17 -4.57 -8.70 -10.08
N ASN A 18 -4.96 -8.98 -8.83
CA ASN A 18 -4.07 -9.43 -7.75
C ASN A 18 -2.85 -8.51 -7.56
N ALA A 19 -3.08 -7.21 -7.54
CA ALA A 19 -2.04 -6.18 -7.41
C ALA A 19 -2.37 -5.21 -6.29
N VAL A 20 -1.35 -4.78 -5.57
CA VAL A 20 -1.43 -3.73 -4.55
C VAL A 20 -0.85 -2.46 -5.14
N PHE A 21 -1.55 -1.36 -4.93
CA PHE A 21 -1.17 -0.05 -5.41
C PHE A 21 -0.96 0.89 -4.23
N LEU A 22 0.10 1.67 -4.34
CA LEU A 22 0.46 2.73 -3.43
C LEU A 22 0.34 4.05 -4.18
N THR A 23 -0.38 5.01 -3.64
CA THR A 23 -0.55 6.33 -4.24
C THR A 23 0.07 7.38 -3.34
N TRP A 24 0.74 8.34 -3.97
CA TRP A 24 1.23 9.50 -3.25
C TRP A 24 0.12 10.51 -2.98
N ASP A 25 0.10 11.06 -1.78
CA ASP A 25 -0.78 12.18 -1.45
C ASP A 25 -0.03 13.53 -1.44
N ASN A 26 1.28 13.54 -1.73
CA ASN A 26 2.17 14.73 -1.62
C ASN A 26 2.10 15.44 -0.26
N TRP A 27 1.54 14.78 0.76
CA TRP A 27 1.43 15.30 2.10
C TRP A 27 2.80 15.31 2.76
N ASN A 28 3.27 16.50 3.12
CA ASN A 28 4.53 16.70 3.82
C ASN A 28 4.29 16.62 5.33
N ASP A 29 4.53 15.44 5.92
CA ASP A 29 4.44 15.27 7.37
C ASP A 29 5.81 15.57 7.99
N TYR A 30 5.99 16.77 8.53
CA TYR A 30 7.22 17.22 9.20
C TYR A 30 8.53 16.93 8.42
N SER A 31 8.56 17.23 7.12
CA SER A 31 9.70 17.00 6.21
C SER A 31 9.97 15.53 5.83
N PHE A 32 9.13 14.58 6.29
CA PHE A 32 9.23 13.17 5.93
C PHE A 32 8.07 12.77 5.01
N PHE A 33 8.43 12.14 3.90
CA PHE A 33 7.49 11.71 2.89
C PHE A 33 7.23 10.21 2.99
N THR A 34 6.61 9.81 4.10
CA THR A 34 6.36 8.40 4.42
C THR A 34 4.93 7.97 4.11
N LEU A 35 3.98 8.90 3.94
CA LEU A 35 2.57 8.58 3.82
C LEU A 35 2.19 8.16 2.39
N PHE A 36 1.60 6.96 2.28
CA PHE A 36 1.02 6.43 1.06
C PHE A 36 -0.45 6.09 1.26
N GLY A 37 -1.29 6.44 0.29
CA GLY A 37 -2.58 5.78 0.12
C GLY A 37 -2.36 4.36 -0.39
N ILE A 38 -3.20 3.41 0.03
CA ILE A 38 -3.10 2.02 -0.41
C ILE A 38 -4.45 1.44 -0.80
N PHE A 39 -4.45 0.72 -1.91
CA PHE A 39 -5.59 -0.09 -2.31
C PHE A 39 -5.13 -1.39 -2.99
N TYR A 40 -6.01 -2.38 -2.96
CA TYR A 40 -5.81 -3.68 -3.56
C TYR A 40 -6.81 -3.92 -4.69
N VAL A 41 -6.36 -4.48 -5.80
CA VAL A 41 -7.23 -4.93 -6.89
C VAL A 41 -7.27 -6.45 -6.89
N ASP A 42 -8.47 -7.00 -6.70
CA ASP A 42 -8.68 -8.44 -6.59
C ASP A 42 -8.66 -9.17 -7.95
N TYR A 43 -8.90 -10.48 -7.94
CA TYR A 43 -8.94 -11.30 -9.15
C TYR A 43 -10.08 -10.93 -10.11
N ASN A 44 -11.16 -10.34 -9.61
CA ASN A 44 -12.30 -9.87 -10.38
C ASN A 44 -12.10 -8.42 -10.87
N SER A 45 -10.91 -7.84 -10.68
CA SER A 45 -10.60 -6.45 -10.99
C SER A 45 -11.43 -5.45 -10.16
N HIS A 46 -11.92 -5.85 -8.98
CA HIS A 46 -12.53 -4.93 -8.04
C HIS A 46 -11.48 -4.30 -7.14
N ARG A 47 -11.61 -2.98 -6.96
CA ARG A 47 -10.75 -2.19 -6.07
C ARG A 47 -11.29 -2.24 -4.64
N HIS A 48 -10.38 -2.51 -3.71
CA HIS A 48 -10.60 -2.50 -2.28
C HIS A 48 -9.67 -1.47 -1.66
N ASP A 49 -10.24 -0.37 -1.17
CA ASP A 49 -9.46 0.67 -0.50
C ASP A 49 -9.07 0.21 0.91
N LEU A 50 -7.78 0.27 1.22
CA LEU A 50 -7.23 -0.13 2.52
C LEU A 50 -6.94 1.09 3.41
N GLY A 51 -7.09 2.30 2.87
CA GLY A 51 -6.81 3.56 3.56
C GLY A 51 -5.40 4.03 3.29
N SER A 52 -4.63 4.27 4.34
CA SER A 52 -3.28 4.81 4.25
C SER A 52 -2.29 4.03 5.11
N LEU A 53 -1.04 4.06 4.70
CA LEU A 53 0.07 3.44 5.43
C LEU A 53 1.33 4.28 5.28
N ASN A 54 2.14 4.29 6.33
CA ASN A 54 3.44 4.93 6.34
C ASN A 54 4.52 3.92 5.98
N ILE A 55 5.33 4.23 4.96
CA ILE A 55 6.53 3.46 4.59
C ILE A 55 7.75 4.35 4.84
N GLY A 56 8.74 3.82 5.54
CA GLY A 56 10.01 4.49 5.79
C GLY A 56 11.17 3.51 5.69
N PHE A 57 12.41 4.03 5.77
CA PHE A 57 13.63 3.21 5.78
C PHE A 57 14.65 3.71 6.79
N TYR A 58 15.56 2.83 7.21
CA TYR A 58 16.61 3.20 8.17
C TYR A 58 17.58 4.22 7.56
N GLY A 59 17.83 5.30 8.30
CA GLY A 59 18.73 6.36 7.86
C GLY A 59 18.11 7.40 6.92
N GLN A 60 16.79 7.36 6.72
CA GLN A 60 16.04 8.37 5.97
C GLN A 60 16.28 9.78 6.56
N LYS A 61 16.65 10.73 5.70
CA LYS A 61 16.81 12.14 6.06
C LYS A 61 15.58 12.94 5.66
N GLU A 62 15.46 14.14 6.22
CA GLU A 62 14.42 15.09 5.80
C GLU A 62 14.52 15.36 4.28
N GLY A 63 13.39 15.23 3.59
CA GLY A 63 13.30 15.38 2.13
C GLY A 63 13.51 14.09 1.33
N ASP A 64 14.07 13.04 1.93
CA ASP A 64 14.27 11.76 1.24
C ASP A 64 12.93 11.06 1.01
N ARG A 65 12.76 10.52 -0.20
CA ARG A 65 11.57 9.78 -0.62
C ARG A 65 11.87 8.29 -0.75
N VAL A 66 10.94 7.46 -0.30
CA VAL A 66 11.00 5.99 -0.46
C VAL A 66 11.08 5.54 -1.93
N MET A 67 10.71 6.41 -2.89
CA MET A 67 10.67 6.10 -4.33
C MET A 67 12.04 5.76 -4.97
N GLU A 68 13.17 5.99 -4.31
CA GLU A 68 14.48 5.63 -4.89
C GLU A 68 14.61 4.12 -5.20
N VAL A 69 13.78 3.28 -4.56
CA VAL A 69 13.70 1.82 -4.80
C VAL A 69 13.03 1.46 -6.13
N GLY A 70 12.32 2.40 -6.76
CA GLY A 70 11.57 2.19 -8.00
C GLY A 70 10.06 2.01 -7.81
N THR A 71 9.33 1.87 -8.92
CA THR A 71 7.86 1.94 -8.96
C THR A 71 7.15 0.58 -9.00
N ASN A 72 7.89 -0.52 -9.18
CA ASN A 72 7.35 -1.88 -9.19
C ASN A 72 8.27 -2.79 -8.39
N PHE A 73 7.71 -3.52 -7.43
CA PHE A 73 8.48 -4.42 -6.59
C PHE A 73 7.60 -5.53 -6.02
N ASP A 74 8.22 -6.69 -5.77
CA ASP A 74 7.64 -7.74 -4.94
C ASP A 74 8.18 -7.68 -3.50
N TYR A 75 9.33 -7.02 -3.33
CA TYR A 75 10.04 -6.82 -2.07
C TYR A 75 10.86 -5.54 -2.15
N ILE A 76 10.80 -4.71 -1.10
CA ILE A 76 11.48 -3.39 -1.06
C ILE A 76 12.82 -3.41 -0.33
N GLY A 77 13.14 -4.46 0.43
CA GLY A 77 14.36 -4.56 1.23
C GLY A 77 14.06 -4.67 2.73
N ASP A 78 15.02 -5.22 3.49
CA ASP A 78 14.94 -5.38 4.95
C ASP A 78 15.12 -4.06 5.68
N GLU A 79 15.67 -3.06 4.98
CA GLU A 79 15.91 -1.72 5.49
C GLU A 79 14.64 -0.85 5.53
N TYR A 80 13.55 -1.34 4.95
CA TYR A 80 12.25 -0.65 4.91
C TYR A 80 11.29 -1.22 5.95
N PHE A 81 10.42 -0.36 6.46
CA PHE A 81 9.32 -0.75 7.34
C PHE A 81 8.03 -0.08 6.90
N SER A 82 6.91 -0.70 7.27
CA SER A 82 5.57 -0.20 6.97
C SER A 82 4.68 -0.23 8.20
N VAL A 83 3.87 0.81 8.41
CA VAL A 83 2.88 0.86 9.50
C VAL A 83 1.56 1.43 9.00
N GLY A 84 0.45 0.73 9.25
CA GLY A 84 -0.89 1.24 8.93
C GLY A 84 -1.22 2.46 9.78
N THR A 85 -1.93 3.44 9.22
CA THR A 85 -2.28 4.67 9.94
C THR A 85 -3.55 4.55 10.79
N SER A 86 -4.29 3.44 10.68
CA SER A 86 -5.55 3.24 11.39
C SER A 86 -5.86 1.77 11.67
N GLU A 87 -6.78 1.51 12.60
CA GLU A 87 -7.31 0.16 12.84
C GLU A 87 -8.07 -0.40 11.62
N GLN A 88 -8.76 0.47 10.89
CA GLN A 88 -9.52 0.11 9.69
C GLN A 88 -8.60 -0.45 8.60
N TYR A 89 -7.35 0.05 8.50
CA TYR A 89 -6.35 -0.51 7.61
C TYR A 89 -6.11 -2.00 7.89
N TYR A 90 -5.90 -2.38 9.16
CA TYR A 90 -5.64 -3.78 9.51
C TYR A 90 -6.87 -4.66 9.31
N ALA A 91 -8.07 -4.15 9.63
CA ALA A 91 -9.33 -4.85 9.37
C ALA A 91 -9.52 -5.10 7.86
N ALA A 92 -9.29 -4.09 7.02
CA ALA A 92 -9.39 -4.21 5.57
C ALA A 92 -8.30 -5.13 4.99
N LEU A 93 -7.07 -5.06 5.50
CA LEU A 93 -5.97 -5.94 5.09
C LEU A 93 -6.29 -7.42 5.36
N ILE A 94 -6.83 -7.72 6.55
CA ILE A 94 -7.26 -9.08 6.88
C ILE A 94 -8.38 -9.53 5.95
N CYS A 95 -9.43 -8.71 5.80
CA CYS A 95 -10.63 -9.05 5.04
C CYS A 95 -10.38 -9.20 3.53
N CYS A 96 -9.67 -8.25 2.93
CA CYS A 96 -9.55 -8.13 1.47
C CYS A 96 -8.34 -8.88 0.90
N ILE A 97 -7.23 -8.98 1.65
CA ILE A 97 -5.98 -9.58 1.15
C ILE A 97 -5.76 -10.97 1.74
N LEU A 98 -5.89 -11.12 3.06
CA LEU A 98 -5.51 -12.36 3.75
C LEU A 98 -6.62 -13.44 3.75
N THR A 99 -7.86 -13.07 3.42
CA THR A 99 -8.97 -14.02 3.30
C THR A 99 -9.57 -14.12 1.90
N PRO A 100 -8.86 -14.64 0.89
CA PRO A 100 -9.54 -15.15 -0.29
C PRO A 100 -10.22 -16.49 0.08
N GLY A 101 -11.41 -16.43 0.70
CA GLY A 101 -12.33 -17.58 0.83
C GLY A 101 -12.70 -18.06 2.24
N MET A 102 -12.42 -17.34 3.32
CA MET A 102 -12.81 -17.78 4.67
C MET A 102 -14.21 -17.27 5.06
N ARG A 103 -15.18 -18.19 5.19
CA ARG A 103 -16.39 -17.97 5.99
C ARG A 103 -15.94 -17.83 7.44
N PHE A 104 -16.08 -16.64 8.01
CA PHE A 104 -15.99 -16.48 9.46
C PHE A 104 -17.26 -17.10 10.06
N TYR A 105 -17.11 -18.23 10.74
CA TYR A 105 -18.06 -18.65 11.75
C TYR A 105 -17.68 -17.91 13.02
N GLU A 106 -18.51 -16.95 13.42
CA GLU A 106 -18.45 -16.41 14.78
C GLU A 106 -18.84 -17.53 15.75
N VAL A 107 -18.06 -17.67 16.83
CA VAL A 107 -18.40 -18.46 18.02
C VAL A 107 -19.02 -17.54 19.06
#